data_AF-A0A3D3V5W2-F1
#
_entry.id   AF-A0A3D3V5W2-F1
#
_cell.length_a   1.000
_cell.length_b   1.000
_cell.length_c   1.000
_cell.angle_alpha   90.00
_cell.angle_beta   90.00
_cell.angle_gamma   90.00
#
_symmetry.space_group_name_H-M   'P 1'
#
loop_
_entity.id
_entity.type
_entity.pdbx_description
1 polymer ?
#
loop_
_entity_poly.entity_id
_entity_poly.type
_entity_poly.pdbx_seq_one_letter_code
_entity_poly.pdbx_strand_id
1 'polypeptide(L)'
;MFSAIVVIFGLIIFEVVSSIDNAIVNAHVLKTLPQKYRKFFLLWGMILAVFVVRGVLPFLIVWMVNPALSLGELWKFTFSNDPMITEYVEKSKPLLLLGGGIYLFLVALSWLFLEEKKYAFLVEHFIHKRSAWFYAISSIFITVIIYLALKINPMLALSASIGSTMFFITDGFKKNAEEKERELTSKTSTMSAWSKLLYLEVLDASFSIDGVIGAFAFTISVPLILIGNGIGAFVVREFT
;
A
#
# COMPACT_ATOMS: atom_id res chain seq x y z
N MET A 1 27.05 -15.91 4.12
CA MET A 1 27.11 -15.30 2.77
C MET A 1 26.17 -15.98 1.78
N PHE A 2 26.29 -17.28 1.50
CA PHE A 2 25.44 -17.96 0.50
C PHE A 2 23.93 -17.84 0.79
N SER A 3 23.51 -18.09 2.03
CA SER A 3 22.11 -17.92 2.45
C SER A 3 21.57 -16.51 2.20
N ALA A 4 22.36 -15.46 2.48
CA ALA A 4 21.96 -14.08 2.25
C ALA A 4 21.76 -13.77 0.75
N ILE A 5 22.61 -14.33 -0.12
CA ILE A 5 22.48 -14.18 -1.58
C ILE A 5 21.19 -14.86 -2.07
N VAL A 6 20.89 -16.06 -1.60
CA VAL A 6 19.67 -16.78 -1.95
C VAL A 6 18.42 -16.02 -1.50
N VAL A 7 18.44 -15.47 -0.28
CA VAL A 7 17.35 -14.64 0.25
C VAL A 7 17.17 -13.38 -0.60
N ILE A 8 18.25 -12.63 -0.89
CA ILE A 8 18.18 -11.43 -1.73
C ILE A 8 17.64 -11.78 -3.12
N PHE A 9 18.13 -12.86 -3.74
CA PHE A 9 17.68 -13.28 -5.05
C PHE A 9 16.20 -13.69 -5.05
N GLY A 10 15.76 -14.42 -4.03
CA GLY A 10 14.36 -14.78 -3.84
C GLY A 10 13.47 -13.54 -3.67
N LEU A 11 13.90 -12.56 -2.86
CA LEU A 11 13.22 -11.29 -2.68
C LEU A 11 13.12 -10.49 -3.97
N ILE A 12 14.19 -10.44 -4.78
CA ILE A 12 14.17 -9.76 -6.10
C ILE A 12 13.12 -10.41 -7.00
N ILE A 13 13.12 -11.74 -7.13
CA ILE A 13 12.13 -12.44 -7.96
C ILE A 13 10.73 -12.20 -7.45
N PHE A 14 10.52 -12.37 -6.14
CA PHE A 14 9.22 -12.18 -5.51
C PHE A 14 8.67 -10.78 -5.76
N GLU A 15 9.52 -9.77 -5.56
CA GLU A 15 9.18 -8.37 -5.78
C GLU A 15 8.86 -8.08 -7.25
N VAL A 16 9.67 -8.60 -8.18
CA VAL A 16 9.42 -8.42 -9.63
C VAL A 16 8.08 -9.01 -10.04
N VAL A 17 7.79 -10.24 -9.58
CA VAL A 17 6.53 -10.93 -9.90
C VAL A 17 5.34 -10.21 -9.26
N SER A 18 5.45 -9.84 -7.98
CA SER A 18 4.35 -9.21 -7.23
C SER A 18 4.05 -7.78 -7.66
N SER A 19 5.00 -7.08 -8.29
CA SER A 19 4.86 -5.66 -8.65
C SER A 19 4.60 -5.40 -10.13
N ILE A 20 4.53 -6.43 -10.98
CA ILE A 20 4.18 -6.28 -12.40
C ILE A 20 2.80 -5.66 -12.59
N ASP A 21 1.80 -6.11 -11.82
CA ASP A 21 0.45 -5.55 -11.91
C ASP A 21 0.41 -4.07 -11.49
N ASN A 22 1.20 -3.71 -10.47
CA ASN A 22 1.36 -2.32 -10.00
C ASN A 22 1.96 -1.44 -11.10
N ALA A 23 3.00 -1.92 -11.78
CA ALA A 23 3.61 -1.24 -12.92
C ALA A 23 2.60 -0.97 -14.05
N ILE A 24 1.77 -1.95 -14.38
CA ILE A 24 0.76 -1.81 -15.44
C ILE A 24 -0.26 -0.73 -15.08
N VAL A 25 -0.76 -0.73 -13.83
CA VAL A 25 -1.71 0.29 -13.35
C VAL A 25 -1.06 1.68 -13.33
N ASN A 26 0.16 1.79 -12.81
CA ASN A 26 0.91 3.04 -12.75
C ASN A 26 1.15 3.61 -14.16
N ALA A 27 1.57 2.79 -15.13
CA ALA A 27 1.76 3.20 -16.52
C ALA A 27 0.48 3.76 -17.15
N HIS A 28 -0.69 3.17 -16.83
CA HIS A 28 -1.97 3.62 -17.37
C HIS A 28 -2.31 5.05 -16.91
N VAL A 29 -2.16 5.33 -15.61
CA VAL A 29 -2.46 6.66 -15.04
C VAL A 29 -1.38 7.69 -15.40
N LEU A 30 -0.09 7.31 -15.40
CA LEU A 30 1.04 8.19 -15.73
C LEU A 30 0.97 8.74 -17.16
N LYS A 31 0.33 8.02 -18.09
CA LYS A 31 0.07 8.50 -19.47
C LYS A 31 -0.81 9.75 -19.48
N THR A 32 -1.70 9.92 -18.50
CA THR A 32 -2.60 11.08 -18.39
C THR A 32 -1.93 12.29 -17.71
N LEU A 33 -0.75 12.11 -17.09
CA LEU A 33 -0.03 13.16 -16.37
C LEU A 33 0.93 13.95 -17.28
N PRO A 34 1.09 15.27 -17.06
CA PRO A 34 2.11 16.08 -17.73
C PRO A 34 3.53 15.61 -17.39
N GLN A 35 4.47 15.87 -18.29
CA GLN A 35 5.84 15.37 -18.22
C GLN A 35 6.57 15.73 -16.90
N LYS A 36 6.30 16.92 -16.33
CA LYS A 36 6.88 17.36 -15.05
C LYS A 36 6.47 16.46 -13.88
N TYR A 37 5.19 16.11 -13.78
CA TYR A 37 4.64 15.28 -12.70
C TYR A 37 4.99 13.81 -12.89
N ARG A 38 5.07 13.34 -14.14
CA ARG A 38 5.59 12.00 -14.44
C ARG A 38 7.02 11.82 -13.94
N LYS A 39 7.92 12.76 -14.23
CA LYS A 39 9.31 12.73 -13.73
C LYS A 39 9.37 12.83 -12.21
N PHE A 40 8.51 13.67 -11.60
CA PHE A 40 8.43 13.77 -10.15
C PHE A 40 7.99 12.45 -9.52
N PHE A 41 6.93 11.81 -10.04
CA PHE A 41 6.45 10.51 -9.56
C PHE A 41 7.52 9.42 -9.69
N LEU A 42 8.18 9.33 -10.84
CA LEU A 42 9.21 8.32 -11.06
C LEU A 42 10.39 8.46 -10.08
N LEU A 43 10.77 9.70 -9.73
CA LEU A 43 11.87 9.97 -8.80
C LEU A 43 11.43 9.85 -7.34
N TRP A 44 10.44 10.64 -6.92
CA TRP A 44 10.02 10.73 -5.53
C TRP A 44 9.14 9.59 -5.10
N GLY A 45 8.28 9.09 -5.99
CA GLY A 45 7.50 7.88 -5.71
C GLY A 45 8.35 6.62 -5.64
N MET A 46 9.57 6.62 -6.20
CA MET A 46 10.51 5.51 -5.95
C MET A 46 11.02 5.58 -4.52
N ILE A 47 11.41 6.77 -4.09
CA ILE A 47 11.97 6.99 -2.76
C ILE A 47 10.90 6.70 -1.71
N LEU A 48 9.67 7.18 -1.89
CA LEU A 48 8.57 6.90 -0.99
C LEU A 48 8.20 5.41 -0.99
N ALA A 49 7.90 4.81 -2.15
CA ALA A 49 7.49 3.41 -2.19
C ALA A 49 8.57 2.44 -1.66
N VAL A 50 9.85 2.66 -1.98
CA VAL A 50 10.93 1.75 -1.58
C VAL A 50 11.47 2.08 -0.19
N PHE A 51 11.84 3.33 0.08
CA PHE A 51 12.48 3.66 1.36
C PHE A 51 11.46 3.91 2.48
N VAL A 52 10.34 4.60 2.19
CA VAL A 52 9.36 4.91 3.24
C VAL A 52 8.45 3.72 3.49
N VAL A 53 7.84 3.15 2.46
CA VAL A 53 6.86 2.07 2.64
C VAL A 53 7.53 0.73 2.93
N ARG A 54 8.70 0.42 2.36
CA ARG A 54 9.38 -0.86 2.63
C ARG A 54 10.47 -0.78 3.67
N GLY A 55 11.11 0.38 3.80
CA GLY A 55 12.00 0.66 4.91
C GLY A 55 11.22 1.09 6.13
N VAL A 56 10.77 2.34 6.16
CA VAL A 56 10.27 3.01 7.37
C VAL A 56 8.98 2.39 7.94
N LEU A 57 8.03 1.95 7.11
CA LEU A 57 6.75 1.42 7.58
C LEU A 57 6.92 0.20 8.51
N PRO A 58 7.71 -0.84 8.16
CA PRO A 58 7.97 -1.93 9.10
C PRO A 58 8.58 -1.46 10.42
N PHE A 59 9.52 -0.51 10.40
CA PHE A 59 10.09 0.06 11.64
C PHE A 59 9.04 0.79 12.47
N LEU A 60 8.23 1.65 11.85
CA LEU A 60 7.17 2.40 12.53
C LEU A 60 6.16 1.47 13.17
N ILE A 61 5.84 0.36 12.51
CA ILE A 61 4.88 -0.61 13.03
C ILE A 61 5.46 -1.36 14.22
N VAL A 62 6.69 -1.86 14.13
CA VAL A 62 7.35 -2.50 15.29
C VAL A 62 7.45 -1.54 16.47
N TRP A 63 7.76 -0.26 16.20
CA TRP A 63 7.80 0.78 17.23
C TRP A 63 6.44 1.04 17.89
N MET A 64 5.38 1.21 17.09
CA MET A 64 4.04 1.53 17.59
C MET A 64 3.46 0.39 18.44
N VAL A 65 3.84 -0.85 18.15
CA VAL A 65 3.41 -2.04 18.90
C VAL A 65 4.23 -2.25 20.17
N ASN A 66 5.46 -1.77 20.19
CA ASN A 66 6.39 -1.93 21.30
C ASN A 66 6.87 -0.56 21.79
N PRO A 67 5.98 0.23 22.43
CA PRO A 67 6.31 1.57 22.91
C PRO A 67 7.39 1.58 24.01
N ALA A 68 7.77 0.41 24.53
CA ALA A 68 8.90 0.25 25.45
C ALA A 68 10.27 0.42 24.77
N LEU A 69 10.36 0.31 23.44
CA LEU A 69 11.60 0.50 22.69
C LEU A 69 11.73 1.95 22.23
N SER A 70 12.88 2.58 22.51
CA SER A 70 13.20 3.87 21.89
C SER A 70 13.48 3.70 20.40
N LEU A 71 13.23 4.75 19.59
CA LEU A 71 13.53 4.74 18.15
C LEU A 71 15.00 4.40 17.85
N GLY A 72 15.94 4.86 18.69
CA GLY A 72 17.36 4.60 18.54
C GLY A 72 17.75 3.15 18.86
N GLU A 73 17.11 2.55 19.86
CA GLU A 73 17.26 1.13 20.18
C GLU A 73 16.70 0.26 19.06
N LEU A 74 15.49 0.55 18.57
CA LEU A 74 14.88 -0.18 17.46
C LEU A 74 15.75 -0.11 16.20
N TRP A 75 16.35 1.05 15.92
CA TRP A 75 17.27 1.19 14.79
C TRP A 75 18.50 0.30 14.95
N LYS A 76 19.20 0.36 16.10
CA LYS A 76 20.35 -0.53 16.38
C LYS A 76 19.96 -2.00 16.34
N PHE A 77 18.81 -2.33 16.91
CA PHE A 77 18.30 -3.67 16.94
C PHE A 77 18.06 -4.17 15.53
N THR A 78 17.34 -3.44 14.68
CA THR A 78 16.98 -3.90 13.33
C THR A 78 18.18 -4.13 12.39
N PHE A 79 19.31 -3.47 12.66
CA PHE A 79 20.58 -3.72 11.97
C PHE A 79 21.46 -4.77 12.67
N SER A 80 21.06 -5.25 13.85
CA SER A 80 21.63 -6.38 14.56
C SER A 80 20.79 -7.65 14.33
N ASN A 81 21.42 -8.82 14.25
CA ASN A 81 20.70 -10.10 14.14
C ASN A 81 20.16 -10.56 15.51
N ASP A 82 19.48 -9.68 16.25
CA ASP A 82 18.94 -10.00 17.56
C ASP A 82 17.64 -10.82 17.42
N PRO A 83 17.56 -12.03 18.03
CA PRO A 83 16.36 -12.85 18.00
C PRO A 83 15.12 -12.16 18.61
N MET A 84 15.29 -11.16 19.48
CA MET A 84 14.17 -10.43 20.10
C MET A 84 13.31 -9.67 19.06
N ILE A 85 13.91 -9.20 17.96
CA ILE A 85 13.22 -8.49 16.88
C ILE A 85 12.28 -9.41 16.12
N THR A 86 12.67 -10.68 15.97
CA THR A 86 11.83 -11.69 15.35
C THR A 86 10.52 -11.84 16.10
N GLU A 87 10.58 -11.87 17.43
CA GLU A 87 9.38 -11.92 18.26
C GLU A 87 8.54 -10.64 18.15
N TYR A 88 9.18 -9.47 18.10
CA TYR A 88 8.47 -8.20 17.95
C TYR A 88 7.80 -8.04 16.58
N VAL A 89 8.44 -8.49 15.51
CA VAL A 89 7.88 -8.50 14.14
C VAL A 89 6.68 -9.44 14.07
N GLU A 90 6.81 -10.66 14.60
CA GLU A 90 5.69 -11.62 14.65
C GLU A 90 4.49 -11.10 15.46
N LYS A 91 4.73 -10.44 16.60
CA LYS A 91 3.65 -9.80 17.37
C LYS A 91 2.98 -8.64 16.64
N SER A 92 3.70 -7.96 15.76
CA SER A 92 3.20 -6.78 15.03
C SER A 92 2.51 -7.15 13.71
N LYS A 93 2.80 -8.32 13.15
CA LYS A 93 2.27 -8.81 11.88
C LYS A 93 0.73 -8.82 11.78
N PRO A 94 -0.04 -9.24 12.81
CA PRO A 94 -1.51 -9.20 12.73
C PRO A 94 -2.08 -7.79 12.51
N LEU A 95 -1.40 -6.77 13.04
CA LEU A 95 -1.82 -5.38 12.88
C LEU A 95 -1.63 -4.91 11.44
N LEU A 96 -0.49 -5.23 10.84
CA LEU A 96 -0.20 -4.98 9.42
C LEU A 96 -1.25 -5.61 8.51
N LEU A 97 -1.48 -6.90 8.70
CA LEU A 97 -2.38 -7.69 7.88
C LEU A 97 -3.81 -7.17 7.95
N LEU A 98 -4.28 -6.80 9.14
CA LEU A 98 -5.63 -6.31 9.32
C LEU A 98 -5.82 -4.91 8.72
N GLY A 99 -4.90 -3.99 8.98
CA GLY A 99 -4.99 -2.62 8.47
C GLY A 99 -4.87 -2.57 6.94
N GLY A 100 -3.84 -3.22 6.39
CA GLY A 100 -3.63 -3.35 4.95
C GLY A 100 -4.75 -4.12 4.26
N GLY A 101 -5.20 -5.23 4.86
CA GLY A 101 -6.29 -6.05 4.32
C GLY A 101 -7.61 -5.31 4.22
N ILE A 102 -7.98 -4.51 5.22
CA ILE A 102 -9.18 -3.66 5.16
C ILE A 102 -9.05 -2.61 4.06
N TYR A 103 -7.89 -1.95 3.97
CA TYR A 103 -7.64 -0.97 2.91
C TYR A 103 -7.84 -1.59 1.53
N LEU A 104 -7.18 -2.71 1.24
CA LEU A 104 -7.26 -3.39 -0.06
C LEU A 104 -8.67 -3.91 -0.36
N PHE A 105 -9.37 -4.43 0.65
CA PHE A 105 -10.76 -4.85 0.50
C PHE A 105 -11.67 -3.68 0.14
N LEU A 106 -11.48 -2.51 0.75
CA LEU A 106 -12.25 -1.31 0.41
C LEU A 106 -11.88 -0.77 -0.97
N VAL A 107 -10.61 -0.84 -1.39
CA VAL A 107 -10.20 -0.53 -2.78
C VAL A 107 -10.91 -1.46 -3.76
N ALA A 108 -10.94 -2.77 -3.49
CA ALA A 108 -11.63 -3.74 -4.33
C ALA A 108 -13.14 -3.49 -4.38
N LEU A 109 -13.78 -3.15 -3.26
CA LEU A 109 -15.19 -2.76 -3.23
C LEU A 109 -15.44 -1.44 -3.98
N SER A 110 -14.57 -0.45 -3.83
CA SER A 110 -14.68 0.83 -4.53
C SER A 110 -14.59 0.61 -6.03
N TRP A 111 -13.59 -0.15 -6.47
CA TRP A 111 -13.47 -0.57 -7.84
C TRP A 111 -14.73 -1.32 -8.31
N LEU A 112 -15.27 -2.24 -7.52
CA LEU A 112 -16.46 -3.03 -7.88
C LEU A 112 -17.73 -2.18 -8.08
N PHE A 113 -17.98 -1.20 -7.21
CA PHE A 113 -19.25 -0.48 -7.16
C PHE A 113 -19.21 0.93 -7.76
N LEU A 114 -18.07 1.61 -7.75
CA LEU A 114 -17.95 3.04 -8.06
C LEU A 114 -17.22 3.34 -9.38
N GLU A 115 -16.32 2.46 -9.82
CA GLU A 115 -15.53 2.71 -11.03
C GLU A 115 -16.34 2.43 -12.30
N GLU A 116 -16.29 3.37 -13.25
CA GLU A 116 -16.84 3.14 -14.60
C GLU A 116 -15.96 2.15 -15.36
N LYS A 117 -16.51 1.00 -15.74
CA LYS A 117 -15.79 -0.06 -16.44
C LYS A 117 -16.38 -0.35 -17.81
N LYS A 118 -15.51 -0.82 -18.72
CA LYS A 118 -15.98 -1.63 -19.84
C LYS A 118 -16.40 -2.99 -19.27
N TYR A 119 -17.70 -3.16 -19.07
CA TYR A 119 -18.29 -4.35 -18.46
C TYR A 119 -17.84 -5.61 -19.23
N ALA A 120 -17.10 -6.47 -18.56
CA ALA A 120 -16.71 -7.77 -19.10
C ALA A 120 -17.77 -8.84 -18.77
N PHE A 121 -18.49 -8.67 -17.66
CA PHE A 121 -19.49 -9.63 -17.17
C PHE A 121 -20.89 -9.00 -17.04
N LEU A 122 -21.94 -9.81 -17.28
CA LEU A 122 -23.35 -9.41 -17.19
C LEU A 122 -23.76 -8.84 -15.82
N VAL A 123 -23.11 -9.28 -14.75
CA VAL A 123 -23.46 -8.91 -13.36
C VAL A 123 -22.88 -7.55 -12.96
N GLU A 124 -21.77 -7.13 -13.57
CA GLU A 124 -21.09 -5.87 -13.22
C GLU A 124 -21.98 -4.64 -13.49
N HIS A 125 -22.81 -4.68 -14.54
CA HIS A 125 -23.73 -3.60 -14.85
C HIS A 125 -24.81 -3.43 -13.78
N PHE A 126 -25.30 -4.53 -13.20
CA PHE A 126 -26.31 -4.49 -12.13
C PHE A 126 -25.73 -3.95 -10.82
N ILE A 127 -24.47 -4.29 -10.53
CA ILE A 127 -23.74 -3.84 -9.35
C ILE A 127 -23.43 -2.35 -9.44
N HIS A 128 -22.91 -1.87 -10.57
CA HIS A 128 -22.57 -0.46 -10.77
C HIS A 128 -23.82 0.46 -10.70
N LYS A 129 -24.97 0.00 -11.20
CA LYS A 129 -26.26 0.71 -11.06
C LYS A 129 -26.71 0.90 -9.60
N ARG A 130 -26.12 0.12 -8.68
CA ARG A 130 -26.41 0.12 -7.24
C ARG A 130 -25.22 0.64 -6.42
N SER A 131 -24.47 1.58 -6.97
CA SER A 131 -23.28 2.19 -6.35
C SER A 131 -23.46 2.63 -4.89
N ALA A 132 -24.66 3.07 -4.47
CA ALA A 132 -24.98 3.40 -3.08
C ALA A 132 -24.75 2.25 -2.08
N TRP A 133 -24.87 0.99 -2.52
CA TRP A 133 -24.61 -0.19 -1.69
C TRP A 133 -23.16 -0.31 -1.24
N PHE A 134 -22.22 0.34 -1.95
CA PHE A 134 -20.83 0.45 -1.51
C PHE A 134 -20.75 0.97 -0.07
N TYR A 135 -21.41 2.09 0.23
CA TYR A 135 -21.33 2.72 1.55
C TYR A 135 -21.94 1.84 2.64
N ALA A 136 -23.06 1.17 2.33
CA ALA A 136 -23.72 0.27 3.28
C ALA A 136 -22.86 -0.96 3.58
N ILE A 137 -22.35 -1.65 2.55
CA ILE A 137 -21.51 -2.84 2.71
C ILE A 137 -20.20 -2.50 3.40
N SER A 138 -19.53 -1.42 2.98
CA SER A 138 -18.29 -0.95 3.60
C SER A 138 -18.49 -0.57 5.06
N SER A 139 -19.57 0.13 5.40
CA SER A 139 -19.87 0.50 6.79
C SER A 139 -20.14 -0.74 7.67
N ILE A 140 -20.98 -1.67 7.21
CA ILE A 140 -21.25 -2.92 7.94
C ILE A 140 -19.96 -3.72 8.12
N PHE A 141 -19.17 -3.86 7.05
CA PHE A 141 -17.90 -4.58 7.09
C PHE A 141 -16.93 -3.97 8.13
N ILE A 142 -16.71 -2.64 8.08
CA ILE A 142 -15.83 -1.95 9.02
C ILE A 142 -16.32 -2.13 10.46
N THR A 143 -17.63 -1.95 10.72
CA THR A 143 -18.20 -2.13 12.05
C THR A 143 -18.03 -3.56 12.57
N VAL A 144 -18.29 -4.58 11.74
CA VAL A 144 -18.11 -5.99 12.11
C VAL A 144 -16.65 -6.30 12.41
N ILE A 145 -15.73 -5.85 11.55
CA ILE A 145 -14.30 -6.10 11.75
C ILE A 145 -13.78 -5.39 13.01
N ILE A 146 -14.17 -4.13 13.25
CA ILE A 146 -13.80 -3.42 14.48
C ILE A 146 -14.36 -4.14 15.71
N TYR A 147 -15.62 -4.60 15.67
CA TYR A 147 -16.22 -5.35 16.77
C TYR A 147 -15.47 -6.66 17.07
N LEU A 148 -15.11 -7.42 16.02
CA LEU A 148 -14.32 -8.64 16.16
C LEU A 148 -12.90 -8.35 16.67
N ALA A 149 -12.25 -7.30 16.17
CA ALA A 149 -10.92 -6.90 16.57
C ALA A 149 -10.87 -6.44 18.03
N LEU A 150 -11.88 -5.70 18.51
CA LEU A 150 -12.01 -5.27 19.91
C LEU A 150 -12.06 -6.46 20.88
N LYS A 151 -12.64 -7.60 20.49
CA LYS A 151 -12.67 -8.81 21.32
C LYS A 151 -11.30 -9.47 21.49
N ILE A 152 -10.38 -9.22 20.56
CA ILE A 152 -9.04 -9.83 20.55
C ILE A 152 -8.03 -8.86 21.18
N ASN A 153 -7.92 -7.65 20.62
CA ASN A 153 -6.98 -6.64 21.08
C ASN A 153 -7.44 -5.23 20.60
N PRO A 154 -7.56 -4.23 21.49
CA PRO A 154 -7.89 -2.86 21.10
C PRO A 154 -6.97 -2.27 20.03
N MET A 155 -5.70 -2.67 19.99
CA MET A 155 -4.74 -2.23 18.99
C MET A 155 -5.08 -2.77 17.58
N LEU A 156 -5.68 -3.96 17.49
CA LEU A 156 -6.20 -4.48 16.20
C LEU A 156 -7.35 -3.65 15.70
N ALA A 157 -8.25 -3.22 16.59
CA ALA A 157 -9.34 -2.33 16.22
C ALA A 157 -8.83 -0.97 15.74
N LEU A 158 -7.77 -0.44 16.38
CA LEU A 158 -7.10 0.77 15.91
C LEU A 158 -6.49 0.57 14.52
N SER A 159 -5.79 -0.53 14.27
CA SER A 159 -5.25 -0.84 12.94
C SER A 159 -6.34 -0.92 11.87
N ALA A 160 -7.47 -1.57 12.19
CA ALA A 160 -8.62 -1.63 11.30
C ALA A 160 -9.20 -0.23 10.97
N SER A 161 -9.26 0.64 11.97
CA SER A 161 -9.67 2.04 11.80
C SER A 161 -8.68 2.84 10.94
N ILE A 162 -7.37 2.63 11.12
CA ILE A 162 -6.34 3.30 10.31
C ILE A 162 -6.46 2.87 8.84
N GLY A 163 -6.59 1.57 8.57
CA GLY A 163 -6.76 1.04 7.21
C GLY A 163 -7.97 1.62 6.48
N SER A 164 -9.12 1.66 7.15
CA SER A 164 -10.34 2.26 6.60
C SER A 164 -10.23 3.78 6.43
N THR A 165 -9.61 4.49 7.36
CA THR A 165 -9.36 5.94 7.26
C THR A 165 -8.47 6.26 6.05
N MET A 166 -7.39 5.50 5.88
CA MET A 166 -6.48 5.67 4.75
C MET A 166 -7.24 5.48 3.43
N PHE A 167 -8.10 4.46 3.33
CA PHE A 167 -8.93 4.27 2.15
C PHE A 167 -9.78 5.53 1.84
N PHE A 168 -10.58 6.03 2.78
CA PHE A 168 -11.47 7.16 2.52
C PHE A 168 -10.74 8.47 2.20
N ILE A 169 -9.61 8.72 2.85
CA ILE A 169 -8.75 9.87 2.51
C ILE A 169 -8.35 9.79 1.04
N THR A 170 -7.91 8.62 0.61
CA THR A 170 -7.28 8.44 -0.70
C THR A 170 -8.31 8.40 -1.84
N ASP A 171 -9.45 7.76 -1.59
CA ASP A 171 -10.62 7.79 -2.47
C ASP A 171 -11.20 9.21 -2.60
N GLY A 172 -11.25 9.96 -1.49
CA GLY A 172 -11.66 11.36 -1.48
C GLY A 172 -10.75 12.25 -2.32
N PHE A 173 -9.42 12.09 -2.21
CA PHE A 173 -8.47 12.79 -3.07
C PHE A 173 -8.63 12.44 -4.55
N LYS A 174 -8.85 11.16 -4.88
CA LYS A 174 -9.13 10.72 -6.25
C LYS A 174 -10.36 11.42 -6.83
N LYS A 175 -11.50 11.35 -6.14
CA LYS A 175 -12.76 11.96 -6.61
C LYS A 175 -12.67 13.47 -6.78
N ASN A 176 -12.04 14.16 -5.83
CA ASN A 176 -11.80 15.61 -5.92
C ASN A 176 -10.86 15.97 -7.10
N ALA A 177 -9.96 15.07 -7.51
CA ALA A 177 -9.14 15.24 -8.72
C ALA A 177 -9.99 15.20 -10.00
N GLU A 178 -10.87 14.22 -10.09
CA GLU A 178 -11.74 13.96 -11.23
C GLU A 178 -12.78 15.08 -11.40
N GLU A 179 -13.36 15.55 -10.29
CA GLU A 179 -14.32 16.65 -10.29
C GLU A 179 -13.67 17.95 -10.78
N LYS A 180 -12.49 18.30 -10.26
CA LYS A 180 -11.72 19.49 -10.73
C LYS A 180 -11.27 19.40 -12.18
N GLU A 181 -11.08 18.20 -12.71
CA GLU A 181 -10.75 17.99 -14.11
C GLU A 181 -11.99 18.16 -15.01
N ARG A 182 -13.18 17.77 -14.53
CA ARG A 182 -14.45 17.98 -15.24
C ARG A 182 -14.87 19.44 -15.27
N GLU A 183 -14.65 20.19 -14.19
CA GLU A 183 -14.99 21.62 -14.09
C GLU A 183 -14.12 22.53 -14.97
N LEU A 184 -12.91 22.10 -15.34
CA LEU A 184 -11.98 22.89 -16.15
C LEU A 184 -11.85 22.28 -17.54
N THR A 185 -12.62 22.78 -18.51
CA THR A 185 -12.69 22.26 -19.89
C THR A 185 -11.37 22.34 -20.68
N SER A 186 -10.29 22.95 -20.15
CA SER A 186 -8.97 22.84 -20.77
C SER A 186 -7.86 23.21 -19.80
N LYS A 187 -6.75 22.46 -19.92
CA LYS A 187 -5.48 22.55 -19.18
C LYS A 187 -5.49 21.90 -17.81
N THR A 188 -4.70 20.84 -17.73
CA THR A 188 -4.27 20.13 -16.52
C THR A 188 -4.05 21.08 -15.36
N SER A 189 -5.04 21.20 -14.48
CA SER A 189 -4.90 21.93 -13.23
C SER A 189 -3.81 21.25 -12.40
N THR A 190 -2.89 22.05 -11.86
CA THR A 190 -1.87 21.60 -10.90
C THR A 190 -2.48 20.74 -9.78
N MET A 191 -3.70 21.06 -9.33
CA MET A 191 -4.39 20.31 -8.29
C MET A 191 -4.84 18.91 -8.74
N SER A 192 -5.29 18.77 -10.00
CA SER A 192 -5.65 17.45 -10.58
C SER A 192 -4.41 16.57 -10.70
N ALA A 193 -3.28 17.13 -11.16
CA ALA A 193 -2.02 16.40 -11.26
C ALA A 193 -1.49 15.95 -9.89
N TRP A 194 -1.55 16.80 -8.87
CA TRP A 194 -1.16 16.44 -7.50
C TRP A 194 -2.05 15.36 -6.89
N SER A 195 -3.37 15.44 -7.11
CA SER A 195 -4.30 14.47 -6.55
C SER A 195 -4.17 13.10 -7.23
N LYS A 196 -3.94 13.06 -8.55
CA LYS A 196 -3.57 11.82 -9.28
C LYS A 196 -2.22 11.26 -8.83
N LEU A 197 -1.25 12.13 -8.55
CA LEU A 197 0.06 11.73 -8.03
C LEU A 197 -0.04 11.11 -6.63
N LEU A 198 -0.81 11.72 -5.73
CA LEU A 198 -1.09 11.17 -4.41
C LEU A 198 -1.86 9.85 -4.49
N TYR A 199 -2.87 9.75 -5.36
CA TYR A 199 -3.59 8.50 -5.61
C TYR A 199 -2.64 7.39 -6.06
N LEU A 200 -1.74 7.67 -7.00
CA LEU A 200 -0.73 6.73 -7.46
C LEU A 200 0.23 6.32 -6.34
N GLU A 201 0.71 7.27 -5.54
CA GLU A 201 1.63 6.98 -4.45
C GLU A 201 1.00 6.09 -3.39
N VAL A 202 -0.26 6.34 -3.07
CA VAL A 202 -1.02 5.54 -2.10
C VAL A 202 -1.23 4.14 -2.65
N LEU A 203 -1.61 4.02 -3.92
CA LEU A 203 -1.85 2.73 -4.57
C LEU A 203 -0.55 1.90 -4.62
N ASP A 204 0.56 2.52 -5.00
CA ASP A 204 1.89 1.90 -4.97
C ASP A 204 2.30 1.52 -3.54
N ALA A 205 2.05 2.39 -2.55
CA ALA A 205 2.28 2.10 -1.13
C ALA A 205 1.44 0.92 -0.64
N SER A 206 0.20 0.82 -1.07
CA SER A 206 -0.72 -0.21 -0.62
C SER A 206 -0.38 -1.57 -1.20
N PHE A 207 0.00 -1.64 -2.47
CA PHE A 207 0.54 -2.87 -3.05
C PHE A 207 1.93 -3.21 -2.53
N SER A 208 2.70 -2.22 -2.12
CA SER A 208 3.98 -2.42 -1.43
C SER A 208 3.81 -3.06 -0.05
N ILE A 209 2.67 -2.90 0.63
CA ILE A 209 2.38 -3.59 1.91
C ILE A 209 2.39 -5.12 1.73
N ASP A 210 1.83 -5.64 0.63
CA ASP A 210 1.86 -7.07 0.32
C ASP A 210 3.29 -7.56 0.07
N GLY A 211 4.09 -6.75 -0.63
CA GLY A 211 5.52 -6.97 -0.83
C GLY A 211 6.33 -7.00 0.47
N VAL A 212 6.00 -6.12 1.43
CA VAL A 212 6.63 -6.09 2.77
C VAL A 212 6.27 -7.33 3.58
N ILE A 213 4.99 -7.70 3.61
CA ILE A 213 4.51 -8.90 4.32
C ILE A 213 5.15 -10.16 3.73
N GLY A 214 5.17 -10.26 2.39
CA GLY A 214 5.82 -11.36 1.69
C GLY A 214 7.32 -11.41 1.97
N ALA A 215 8.01 -10.26 2.01
CA ALA A 215 9.43 -10.20 2.33
C ALA A 215 9.75 -10.69 3.76
N PHE A 216 8.87 -10.41 4.73
CA PHE A 216 8.99 -10.97 6.08
C PHE A 216 8.82 -12.49 6.14
N ALA A 217 8.21 -13.11 5.13
CA ALA A 217 8.17 -14.57 5.02
C ALA A 217 9.51 -15.17 4.55
N PHE A 218 10.34 -14.40 3.83
CA PHE A 218 11.68 -14.81 3.41
C PHE A 218 12.75 -14.54 4.47
N THR A 219 12.68 -13.40 5.15
CA THR A 219 13.66 -13.01 6.16
C THR A 219 13.13 -11.93 7.08
N ILE A 220 13.65 -11.90 8.31
CA ILE A 220 13.37 -10.84 9.29
C ILE A 220 14.47 -9.78 9.26
N SER A 221 15.57 -10.05 8.54
CA SER A 221 16.65 -9.09 8.35
C SER A 221 16.19 -7.97 7.41
N VAL A 222 15.79 -6.84 8.00
CA VAL A 222 15.37 -5.64 7.27
C VAL A 222 16.43 -5.13 6.27
N PRO A 223 17.74 -5.19 6.54
CA PRO A 223 18.74 -4.87 5.52
C PRO A 223 18.63 -5.74 4.26
N LEU A 224 18.36 -7.04 4.41
CA LEU A 224 18.17 -7.95 3.26
C LEU A 224 16.87 -7.64 2.52
N ILE A 225 15.79 -7.32 3.23
CA ILE A 225 14.51 -6.88 2.65
C ILE A 225 14.69 -5.61 1.82
N LEU A 226 15.36 -4.59 2.39
CA LEU A 226 15.62 -3.32 1.71
C LEU A 226 16.43 -3.49 0.42
N ILE A 227 17.47 -4.33 0.46
CA ILE A 227 18.30 -4.60 -0.72
C ILE A 227 17.51 -5.39 -1.76
N GLY A 228 16.87 -6.49 -1.37
CA GLY A 228 16.11 -7.36 -2.28
C GLY A 228 14.94 -6.63 -2.94
N ASN A 229 14.07 -6.02 -2.12
CA ASN A 229 12.90 -5.31 -2.63
C ASN A 229 13.28 -4.01 -3.35
N GLY A 230 14.37 -3.35 -2.95
CA GLY A 230 14.88 -2.16 -3.64
C GLY A 230 15.37 -2.46 -5.05
N ILE A 231 16.13 -3.55 -5.21
CA ILE A 231 16.57 -4.03 -6.52
C ILE A 231 15.37 -4.48 -7.36
N GLY A 232 14.42 -5.24 -6.78
CA GLY A 232 13.23 -5.67 -7.49
C GLY A 232 12.35 -4.51 -7.98
N ALA A 233 12.13 -3.48 -7.14
CA ALA A 233 11.39 -2.28 -7.51
C ALA A 233 12.03 -1.52 -8.68
N PHE A 234 13.36 -1.43 -8.66
CA PHE A 234 14.13 -0.79 -9.72
C PHE A 234 13.92 -1.52 -11.05
N VAL A 235 13.99 -2.86 -11.04
CA VAL A 235 13.79 -3.71 -12.22
C VAL A 235 12.38 -3.53 -12.81
N VAL A 236 11.34 -3.57 -11.98
CA VAL A 236 9.94 -3.45 -12.45
C VAL A 236 9.68 -2.10 -13.12
N ARG A 237 10.29 -1.03 -12.63
CA ARG A 237 10.08 0.31 -13.20
C ARG A 237 10.84 0.55 -14.51
N GLU A 238 11.94 -0.15 -14.77
CA GLU A 238 12.56 -0.14 -16.11
C GLU A 238 11.62 -0.74 -17.19
N PHE A 239 10.64 -1.56 -16.79
CA PHE A 239 9.60 -2.08 -17.69
C PHE A 239 8.39 -1.14 -17.87
N THR A 240 8.29 -0.03 -17.13
CA THR A 240 7.09 0.84 -17.03
C THR A 240 7.29 2.19 -17.74
#